data_AF-A0A9Q9XSF4-F1
#
_entry.id   AF-A0A9Q9XSF4-F1
#
_cell.length_a   1.000
_cell.length_b   1.000
_cell.length_c   1.000
_cell.angle_alpha   90.00
_cell.angle_beta   90.00
_cell.angle_gamma   90.00
#
_symmetry.space_group_name_H-M   'P 1'
#
loop_
_entity.id
_entity.type
_entity.pdbx_description
1 polymer ?
#
loop_
_entity_poly.entity_id
_entity_poly.type
_entity_poly.pdbx_seq_one_letter_code
_entity_poly.pdbx_strand_id
1 'polypeptide(L)'
;MLVQKLSWIILLLFLCQHEAKRTLICEGGSAFLSCDLGFIKVLEANYGRTDYTTCVSGRPANEISNKHCFQETSLHTMSARCDGRKSCSVPAVNSVFSDPCRGTFKYLDVSYDCIPAKRSVTCENTQSVIVCDTGVISVYHANYGRRDLVTCPHKLAKSPHCYSPQTRSLRSRCNGRKSCQLNASNSVYTDPCNGVIKYLEVMYSCYFLVFKHINMLPQNLNLISLLILLCRQGVDTKRYFSCEGGSVPLSCDWGYIKVITANYGRTDHTTCSTGRSFHQLSNVDCFQETSITVMSKRCDGRKSCSVPALNSVFSDPCVGTHKYLDVSYLCLPFRKSVTCEGSQSLIDCGNGVIWIHHANYGRRDLVTCPHKLATSPDCYSPQTRSLRSSCNGKKSCQLNASNASFRSDPCPDVHKYLEVMYSCI
;
A
#
# COMPACT_ATOMS: atom_id res chain seq x y z
N MET A 1 33.48 2.44 -15.68
CA MET A 1 32.04 2.68 -16.00
C MET A 1 31.05 2.08 -14.98
N LEU A 2 31.50 1.40 -13.90
CA LEU A 2 30.63 0.92 -12.81
C LEU A 2 30.35 2.02 -11.76
N VAL A 3 31.34 2.87 -11.47
CA VAL A 3 31.28 3.90 -10.41
C VAL A 3 30.31 5.05 -10.74
N GLN A 4 30.07 5.34 -12.01
CA GLN A 4 29.11 6.38 -12.43
C GLN A 4 27.64 5.90 -12.42
N LYS A 5 27.34 4.59 -12.43
CA LYS A 5 25.96 4.09 -12.32
C LYS A 5 25.50 3.98 -10.86
N LEU A 6 26.42 3.65 -9.95
CA LEU A 6 26.19 3.65 -8.49
C LEU A 6 25.87 5.06 -7.97
N SER A 7 26.52 6.09 -8.51
CA SER A 7 26.30 7.48 -8.08
C SER A 7 24.88 7.98 -8.32
N TRP A 8 24.18 7.53 -9.37
CA TRP A 8 22.81 7.97 -9.65
C TRP A 8 21.77 7.16 -8.88
N ILE A 9 22.02 5.88 -8.60
CA ILE A 9 21.18 5.04 -7.73
C ILE A 9 21.26 5.53 -6.28
N ILE A 10 22.45 5.93 -5.82
CA ILE A 10 22.65 6.54 -4.49
C ILE A 10 21.98 7.92 -4.43
N LEU A 11 22.05 8.74 -5.49
CA LEU A 11 21.32 10.01 -5.58
C LEU A 11 19.80 9.82 -5.64
N LEU A 12 19.33 8.72 -6.25
CA LEU A 12 17.93 8.29 -6.31
C LEU A 12 17.39 7.78 -4.97
N LEU A 13 18.21 7.03 -4.23
CA LEU A 13 17.95 6.64 -2.85
C LEU A 13 17.88 7.88 -1.95
N PHE A 14 18.79 8.85 -2.13
CA PHE A 14 18.75 10.13 -1.41
C PHE A 14 17.52 11.00 -1.75
N LEU A 15 17.05 11.00 -3.01
CA LEU A 15 15.88 11.79 -3.43
C LEU A 15 14.53 11.15 -3.07
N CYS A 16 14.52 9.88 -2.65
CA CYS A 16 13.33 9.17 -2.17
C CYS A 16 13.46 8.64 -0.73
N GLN A 17 14.48 9.10 0.01
CA GLN A 17 14.51 8.96 1.46
C GLN A 17 13.48 9.92 2.09
N HIS A 18 12.21 9.54 2.07
CA HIS A 18 11.39 9.79 3.25
C HIS A 18 11.85 8.75 4.27
N GLU A 19 12.89 9.09 5.04
CA GLU A 19 13.25 8.27 6.19
C GLU A 19 12.05 8.27 7.13
N ALA A 20 11.37 7.13 7.20
CA ALA A 20 10.37 6.88 8.21
C ALA A 20 11.00 7.19 9.57
N LYS A 21 10.42 8.16 10.27
CA LYS A 21 10.85 8.51 11.62
C LYS A 21 10.60 7.31 12.52
N ARG A 22 11.53 7.01 13.41
CA ARG A 22 11.40 5.91 14.37
C ARG A 22 11.50 6.45 15.79
N THR A 23 10.57 6.02 16.63
CA THR A 23 10.53 6.35 18.06
C THR A 23 10.54 5.05 18.85
N LEU A 24 11.48 4.93 19.77
CA LEU A 24 11.58 3.81 20.70
C LEU A 24 11.50 4.32 22.13
N ILE A 25 10.65 3.70 22.95
CA ILE A 25 10.49 4.05 24.35
C ILE A 25 10.30 2.81 25.22
N CYS A 26 10.98 2.76 26.36
CA CYS A 26 10.87 1.64 27.30
C CYS A 26 9.48 1.60 27.98
N GLU A 27 9.06 0.42 28.43
CA GLU A 27 7.83 0.25 29.21
C GLU A 27 7.81 1.20 30.43
N GLY A 28 6.69 1.91 30.60
CA GLY A 28 6.51 2.99 31.57
C GLY A 28 6.74 4.41 31.01
N GLY A 29 7.43 4.55 29.88
CA GLY A 29 7.60 5.84 29.20
C GLY A 29 6.40 6.24 28.33
N SER A 30 6.50 7.38 27.65
CA SER A 30 5.51 7.83 26.66
C SER A 30 6.18 8.18 25.33
N ALA A 31 5.73 7.54 24.25
CA ALA A 31 6.20 7.82 22.90
C ALA A 31 5.59 9.14 22.43
N PHE A 32 6.44 10.05 21.95
CA PHE A 32 6.02 11.31 21.33
C PHE A 32 6.34 11.27 19.83
N LEU A 33 5.33 11.46 18.99
CA LEU A 33 5.48 11.56 17.54
C LEU A 33 5.09 12.98 17.12
N SER A 34 5.84 13.55 16.18
CA SER A 34 5.58 14.88 15.64
C SER A 34 5.97 15.02 14.18
N CYS A 35 5.17 15.83 13.47
CA CYS A 35 5.36 16.27 12.09
C CYS A 35 5.26 17.79 12.01
N ASP A 36 6.37 18.44 11.63
CA ASP A 36 6.40 19.90 11.41
C ASP A 36 5.56 20.27 10.18
N LEU A 37 5.69 19.46 9.12
CA LEU A 37 4.90 19.53 7.90
C LEU A 37 4.11 18.22 7.71
N GLY A 38 2.84 18.35 7.36
CA GLY A 38 1.95 17.20 7.14
C GLY A 38 1.35 16.62 8.42
N PHE A 39 0.97 15.35 8.34
CA PHE A 39 0.29 14.61 9.40
C PHE A 39 0.90 13.23 9.57
N ILE A 40 0.92 12.75 10.81
CA ILE A 40 1.47 11.45 11.17
C ILE A 40 0.71 10.34 10.43
N LYS A 41 1.46 9.39 9.87
CA LYS A 41 0.99 8.08 9.42
C LYS A 41 1.87 7.01 10.05
N VAL A 42 1.31 6.23 10.97
CA VAL A 42 2.03 5.09 11.57
C VAL A 42 2.15 3.99 10.52
N LEU A 43 3.37 3.48 10.36
CA LEU A 43 3.72 2.43 9.41
C LEU A 43 3.81 1.08 10.13
N GLU A 44 4.58 1.03 11.21
CA GLU A 44 4.76 -0.16 12.04
C GLU A 44 4.76 0.22 13.52
N ALA A 45 4.29 -0.68 14.38
CA ALA A 45 4.43 -0.52 15.82
C ALA A 45 4.48 -1.88 16.51
N ASN A 46 5.32 -2.01 17.54
CA ASN A 46 5.34 -3.16 18.43
C ASN A 46 5.55 -2.70 19.88
N TYR A 47 4.59 -3.00 20.76
CA TYR A 47 4.81 -2.99 22.21
C TYR A 47 5.19 -4.40 22.65
N GLY A 48 6.48 -4.63 22.92
CA GLY A 48 7.00 -5.97 23.16
C GLY A 48 8.51 -5.98 23.37
N ARG A 49 9.18 -7.06 22.96
CA ARG A 49 10.64 -7.16 22.97
C ARG A 49 11.10 -8.05 21.82
N THR A 50 12.06 -7.55 21.06
CA THR A 50 12.64 -8.18 19.88
C THR A 50 14.16 -8.40 19.99
N ASP A 51 14.82 -7.80 20.99
CA ASP A 51 16.26 -7.92 21.19
C ASP A 51 16.67 -7.90 22.69
N TYR A 52 17.96 -8.16 22.94
CA TYR A 52 18.59 -8.22 24.27
C TYR A 52 19.24 -6.91 24.74
N THR A 53 19.28 -5.88 23.90
CA THR A 53 20.11 -4.68 24.10
C THR A 53 19.28 -3.44 24.40
N THR A 54 18.05 -3.43 23.92
CA THR A 54 17.11 -2.33 24.05
C THR A 54 16.47 -2.35 25.43
N CYS A 55 16.48 -1.20 26.11
CA CYS A 55 15.83 -1.00 27.39
C CYS A 55 16.27 -2.00 28.48
N VAL A 56 17.59 -2.23 28.62
CA VAL A 56 18.15 -3.24 29.54
C VAL A 56 18.74 -2.69 30.84
N SER A 57 18.94 -1.37 30.93
CA SER A 57 19.57 -0.77 32.11
C SER A 57 18.78 -1.09 33.37
N GLY A 58 19.45 -1.69 34.37
CA GLY A 58 18.87 -2.07 35.65
C GLY A 58 17.88 -3.24 35.61
N ARG A 59 17.83 -4.01 34.51
CA ARG A 59 16.87 -5.10 34.34
C ARG A 59 17.47 -6.48 34.64
N PRO A 60 16.77 -7.34 35.40
CA PRO A 60 17.14 -8.74 35.58
C PRO A 60 17.22 -9.53 34.27
N ALA A 61 18.13 -10.50 34.19
CA ALA A 61 18.34 -11.31 32.98
C ALA A 61 17.07 -12.05 32.51
N ASN A 62 16.23 -12.50 33.45
CA ASN A 62 14.97 -13.17 33.14
C ASN A 62 13.98 -12.23 32.43
N GLU A 63 13.97 -10.92 32.74
CA GLU A 63 13.07 -9.93 32.12
C GLU A 63 13.45 -9.56 30.68
N ILE A 64 14.70 -9.82 30.27
CA ILE A 64 15.21 -9.46 28.93
C ILE A 64 15.42 -10.67 28.01
N SER A 65 15.24 -11.89 28.52
CA SER A 65 15.55 -13.13 27.81
C SER A 65 14.59 -13.43 26.64
N ASN A 66 13.35 -12.97 26.71
CA ASN A 66 12.34 -13.23 25.69
C ASN A 66 12.36 -12.17 24.58
N LYS A 67 12.90 -12.54 23.41
CA LYS A 67 12.94 -11.73 22.18
C LYS A 67 11.81 -12.00 21.19
N HIS A 68 10.89 -12.90 21.54
CA HIS A 68 9.76 -13.26 20.70
C HIS A 68 8.48 -12.71 21.32
N CYS A 69 8.54 -11.46 21.75
CA CYS A 69 7.41 -10.78 22.36
C CYS A 69 6.87 -9.70 21.41
N PHE A 70 5.74 -10.02 20.80
CA PHE A 70 5.07 -9.16 19.83
C PHE A 70 3.62 -8.95 20.25
N GLN A 71 3.14 -7.71 20.14
CA GLN A 71 1.73 -7.41 20.33
C GLN A 71 1.08 -7.03 19.00
N GLU A 72 0.27 -7.94 18.46
CA GLU A 72 -0.39 -7.84 17.15
C GLU A 72 -1.26 -6.58 17.00
N THR A 73 -1.84 -6.10 18.10
CA THR A 73 -2.74 -4.92 18.07
C THR A 73 -1.99 -3.58 18.18
N SER A 74 -0.66 -3.59 18.33
CA SER A 74 0.15 -2.38 18.54
C SER A 74 0.00 -1.37 17.40
N LEU A 75 0.08 -1.83 16.15
CA LEU A 75 -0.10 -0.97 14.97
C LEU A 75 -1.49 -0.32 14.97
N HIS A 76 -2.55 -1.11 15.20
CA HIS A 76 -3.91 -0.58 15.24
C HIS A 76 -4.08 0.48 16.34
N THR A 77 -3.56 0.21 17.54
CA THR A 77 -3.62 1.14 18.67
C THR A 77 -2.86 2.43 18.39
N MET A 78 -1.65 2.33 17.82
CA MET A 78 -0.86 3.52 17.45
C MET A 78 -1.52 4.31 16.34
N SER A 79 -1.99 3.66 15.26
CA SER A 79 -2.71 4.33 14.17
C SER A 79 -3.95 5.05 14.68
N ALA A 80 -4.77 4.42 15.53
CA ALA A 80 -5.98 5.04 16.09
C ALA A 80 -5.65 6.30 16.91
N ARG A 81 -4.57 6.28 17.68
CA ARG A 81 -4.17 7.40 18.54
C ARG A 81 -3.45 8.52 17.77
N CYS A 82 -2.67 8.20 16.74
CA CYS A 82 -1.72 9.12 16.12
C CYS A 82 -2.01 9.51 14.67
N ASP A 83 -2.60 8.64 13.84
CA ASP A 83 -2.77 8.93 12.42
C ASP A 83 -3.56 10.23 12.20
N GLY A 84 -3.12 11.08 11.29
CA GLY A 84 -3.80 12.32 10.97
C GLY A 84 -3.69 13.43 12.03
N ARG A 85 -2.82 13.28 13.04
CA ARG A 85 -2.45 14.37 13.95
C ARG A 85 -1.11 14.97 13.53
N LYS A 86 -0.87 16.24 13.90
CA LYS A 86 0.47 16.84 13.81
C LYS A 86 1.42 16.30 14.87
N SER A 87 0.89 16.02 16.05
CA SER A 87 1.61 15.39 17.15
C SER A 87 0.70 14.46 17.96
N CYS A 88 1.29 13.44 18.59
CA CYS A 88 0.60 12.56 19.53
C CYS A 88 1.56 12.11 20.64
N SER A 89 0.99 11.76 21.80
CA SER A 89 1.71 11.11 22.91
C SER A 89 0.96 9.84 23.33
N VAL A 90 1.68 8.71 23.40
CA VAL A 90 1.10 7.40 23.76
C VAL A 90 1.94 6.72 24.84
N PRO A 91 1.37 6.44 26.03
CA PRO A 91 2.06 5.71 27.08
C PRO A 91 2.34 4.25 26.69
N ALA A 92 3.59 3.80 26.87
CA ALA A 92 4.03 2.43 26.63
C ALA A 92 3.75 1.55 27.85
N VAL A 93 2.47 1.22 28.06
CA VAL A 93 2.00 0.48 29.25
C VAL A 93 0.95 -0.57 28.89
N ASN A 94 0.83 -1.60 29.73
CA ASN A 94 -0.10 -2.72 29.52
C ASN A 94 -1.58 -2.28 29.48
N SER A 95 -1.96 -1.18 30.14
CA SER A 95 -3.34 -0.67 30.07
C SER A 95 -3.69 -0.08 28.69
N VAL A 96 -2.70 0.25 27.87
CA VAL A 96 -2.89 0.76 26.50
C VAL A 96 -2.81 -0.36 25.47
N PHE A 97 -1.86 -1.28 25.61
CA PHE A 97 -1.54 -2.29 24.60
C PHE A 97 -1.87 -3.73 24.99
N SER A 98 -2.34 -3.98 26.22
CA SER A 98 -2.32 -5.31 26.87
C SER A 98 -0.89 -5.86 27.05
N ASP A 99 -0.72 -6.87 27.89
CA ASP A 99 0.58 -7.49 28.13
C ASP A 99 0.78 -8.72 27.22
N PRO A 100 1.61 -8.64 26.18
CA PRO A 100 1.87 -9.78 25.28
C PRO A 100 2.77 -10.86 25.89
N CYS A 101 3.56 -10.54 26.92
CA CYS A 101 4.57 -11.45 27.46
C CYS A 101 4.87 -11.14 28.94
N ARG A 102 4.04 -11.70 29.83
CA ARG A 102 4.18 -11.49 31.28
C ARG A 102 5.59 -11.83 31.78
N GLY A 103 6.13 -10.97 32.63
CA GLY A 103 7.48 -11.12 33.19
C GLY A 103 8.62 -10.73 32.24
N THR A 104 8.32 -10.29 31.02
CA THR A 104 9.30 -9.69 30.11
C THR A 104 9.16 -8.16 30.13
N PHE A 105 10.26 -7.45 30.31
CA PHE A 105 10.29 -6.00 30.24
C PHE A 105 10.24 -5.53 28.79
N LYS A 106 9.24 -4.74 28.42
CA LYS A 106 8.95 -4.39 27.03
C LYS A 106 9.46 -3.00 26.66
N TYR A 107 9.35 -2.69 25.37
CA TYR A 107 9.47 -1.35 24.80
C TYR A 107 8.45 -1.19 23.67
N LEU A 108 8.03 0.04 23.46
CA LEU A 108 7.23 0.44 22.31
C LEU A 108 8.17 0.98 21.24
N ASP A 109 8.21 0.30 20.10
CA ASP A 109 8.97 0.68 18.91
C ASP A 109 7.99 1.02 17.78
N VAL A 110 8.09 2.21 17.22
CA VAL A 110 7.12 2.77 16.28
C VAL A 110 7.85 3.44 15.13
N SER A 111 7.50 3.07 13.89
CA SER A 111 7.90 3.79 12.69
C SER A 111 6.72 4.57 12.11
N TYR A 112 6.96 5.80 11.68
CA TYR A 112 5.93 6.67 11.13
C TYR A 112 6.46 7.62 10.07
N ASP A 113 5.55 8.09 9.22
CA ASP A 113 5.83 9.08 8.20
C ASP A 113 5.01 10.36 8.42
N CYS A 114 5.46 11.45 7.81
CA CYS A 114 4.80 12.76 7.82
C CYS A 114 4.24 13.06 6.43
N ILE A 115 2.94 12.81 6.25
CA ILE A 115 2.29 12.92 4.95
C ILE A 115 1.70 14.32 4.76
N PRO A 116 2.05 15.05 3.69
CA PRO A 116 1.36 16.27 3.30
C PRO A 116 -0.09 15.97 2.91
N ALA A 117 -1.04 16.31 3.77
CA ALA A 117 -2.47 16.07 3.54
C ALA A 117 -3.31 17.31 3.89
N LYS A 118 -4.53 17.36 3.37
CA LYS A 118 -5.59 18.28 3.77
C LYS A 118 -6.43 17.62 4.87
N ARG A 119 -6.89 18.42 5.83
CA ARG A 119 -7.81 18.00 6.91
C ARG A 119 -9.21 18.53 6.61
N SER A 120 -10.20 17.63 6.62
CA SER A 120 -11.63 17.98 6.58
C SER A 120 -12.34 17.43 7.81
N VAL A 121 -13.29 18.20 8.34
CA VAL A 121 -14.11 17.85 9.51
C VAL A 121 -15.57 18.06 9.16
N THR A 122 -16.42 17.09 9.50
CA THR A 122 -17.88 17.14 9.32
C THR A 122 -18.52 16.71 10.65
N CYS A 123 -19.29 17.59 11.29
CA CYS A 123 -19.90 17.28 12.59
C CYS A 123 -21.01 16.25 12.45
N GLU A 124 -21.32 15.49 13.51
CA GLU A 124 -22.39 14.49 13.50
C GLU A 124 -23.72 15.05 12.98
N ASN A 125 -24.41 14.25 12.16
CA ASN A 125 -25.65 14.56 11.44
C ASN A 125 -25.55 15.69 10.42
N THR A 126 -24.34 16.05 10.01
CA THR A 126 -24.10 17.00 8.92
C THR A 126 -23.40 16.33 7.73
N GLN A 127 -23.37 17.05 6.61
CA GLN A 127 -22.69 16.61 5.40
C GLN A 127 -21.73 17.68 4.90
N SER A 128 -20.64 17.25 4.29
CA SER A 128 -19.72 18.14 3.57
C SER A 128 -19.25 17.47 2.28
N VAL A 129 -18.49 18.18 1.47
CA VAL A 129 -17.92 17.65 0.23
C VAL A 129 -16.44 17.99 0.21
N ILE A 130 -15.60 16.99 -0.07
CA ILE A 130 -14.19 17.20 -0.39
C ILE A 130 -14.01 17.18 -1.90
N VAL A 131 -13.27 18.13 -2.44
CA VAL A 131 -13.02 18.30 -3.88
C VAL A 131 -11.53 18.42 -4.15
N CYS A 132 -11.12 17.87 -5.29
CA CYS A 132 -9.82 18.08 -5.89
C CYS A 132 -10.00 18.79 -7.24
N ASP A 133 -9.64 20.08 -7.28
CA ASP A 133 -9.65 20.89 -8.51
C ASP A 133 -8.73 20.25 -9.56
N THR A 134 -7.62 19.70 -9.08
CA THR A 134 -6.59 19.01 -9.83
C THR A 134 -6.35 17.63 -9.21
N GLY A 135 -6.37 16.58 -10.03
CA GLY A 135 -6.12 15.20 -9.58
C GLY A 135 -7.36 14.49 -9.01
N VAL A 136 -7.13 13.50 -8.16
CA VAL A 136 -8.15 12.67 -7.50
C VAL A 136 -7.86 12.53 -6.00
N ILE A 137 -8.91 12.30 -5.22
CA ILE A 137 -8.84 12.14 -3.76
C ILE A 137 -8.05 10.88 -3.41
N SER A 138 -7.14 11.00 -2.45
CA SER A 138 -6.48 9.90 -1.74
C SER A 138 -6.61 10.11 -0.23
N VAL A 139 -7.51 9.37 0.41
CA VAL A 139 -7.72 9.41 1.86
C VAL A 139 -6.63 8.59 2.55
N TYR A 140 -5.90 9.21 3.49
CA TYR A 140 -4.86 8.59 4.33
C TYR A 140 -5.33 8.15 5.70
N HIS A 141 -6.33 8.85 6.24
CA HIS A 141 -6.90 8.55 7.54
C HIS A 141 -8.33 9.08 7.57
N ALA A 142 -9.22 8.35 8.23
CA ALA A 142 -10.55 8.85 8.53
C ALA A 142 -11.04 8.26 9.86
N ASN A 143 -11.74 9.07 10.65
CA ASN A 143 -12.40 8.62 11.87
C ASN A 143 -13.77 9.27 12.02
N TYR A 144 -14.83 8.47 12.07
CA TYR A 144 -16.12 8.90 12.62
C TYR A 144 -16.14 8.57 14.11
N GLY A 145 -16.11 9.58 14.96
CA GLY A 145 -15.95 9.40 16.40
C GLY A 145 -15.60 10.72 17.08
N ARG A 146 -14.72 10.68 18.08
CA ARG A 146 -14.21 11.89 18.73
C ARG A 146 -12.78 11.67 19.20
N ARG A 147 -11.90 12.60 18.83
CA ARG A 147 -10.45 12.55 19.12
C ARG A 147 -9.95 13.73 19.96
N ASP A 148 -10.80 14.72 20.18
CA ASP A 148 -10.57 15.90 21.01
C ASP A 148 -11.91 16.55 21.41
N LEU A 149 -11.87 17.46 22.38
CA LEU A 149 -13.08 18.10 22.95
C LEU A 149 -13.45 19.42 22.26
N VAL A 150 -12.57 19.96 21.41
CA VAL A 150 -12.71 21.32 20.83
C VAL A 150 -13.25 21.28 19.40
N THR A 151 -13.02 20.20 18.66
CA THR A 151 -13.53 19.99 17.31
C THR A 151 -15.02 19.64 17.38
N CYS A 152 -15.85 20.38 16.63
CA CYS A 152 -17.31 20.34 16.73
C CYS A 152 -17.77 20.48 18.20
N PRO A 153 -17.62 21.67 18.81
CA PRO A 153 -17.94 21.90 20.22
C PRO A 153 -19.40 21.56 20.53
N HIS A 154 -19.63 20.78 21.59
CA HIS A 154 -20.97 20.40 22.02
C HIS A 154 -20.96 19.88 23.47
N LYS A 155 -22.08 20.02 24.20
CA LYS A 155 -22.22 19.58 25.61
C LYS A 155 -21.99 18.08 25.86
N LEU A 156 -22.11 17.26 24.82
CA LEU A 156 -21.87 15.80 24.87
C LEU A 156 -20.44 15.41 24.43
N ALA A 157 -19.53 16.36 24.22
CA ALA A 157 -18.12 16.08 23.97
C ALA A 157 -17.42 15.69 25.28
N LYS A 158 -17.71 14.48 25.78
CA LYS A 158 -17.26 14.00 27.10
C LYS A 158 -15.98 13.15 27.06
N SER A 159 -15.62 12.61 25.90
CA SER A 159 -14.45 11.73 25.75
C SER A 159 -13.75 11.95 24.41
N PRO A 160 -12.41 12.10 24.39
CA PRO A 160 -11.60 12.17 23.17
C PRO A 160 -11.14 10.78 22.67
N HIS A 161 -11.65 9.69 23.25
CA HIS A 161 -11.24 8.32 22.93
C HIS A 161 -12.39 7.55 22.28
N CYS A 162 -12.84 8.02 21.11
CA CYS A 162 -13.90 7.38 20.36
C CYS A 162 -13.51 7.20 18.89
N TYR A 163 -13.46 5.94 18.45
CA TYR A 163 -12.93 5.55 17.16
C TYR A 163 -13.83 4.53 16.47
N SER A 164 -14.16 4.75 15.19
CA SER A 164 -14.96 3.82 14.39
C SER A 164 -14.07 3.06 13.38
N PRO A 165 -13.91 1.73 13.50
CA PRO A 165 -13.17 0.92 12.52
C PRO A 165 -13.86 0.85 11.14
N GLN A 166 -15.16 1.16 11.06
CA GLN A 166 -15.96 1.21 9.83
C GLN A 166 -15.61 2.41 8.96
N THR A 167 -14.93 3.42 9.51
CA THR A 167 -14.50 4.60 8.73
C THR A 167 -13.54 4.24 7.59
N ARG A 168 -12.91 3.05 7.62
CA ARG A 168 -12.13 2.49 6.50
C ARG A 168 -12.94 2.40 5.20
N SER A 169 -14.26 2.19 5.28
CA SER A 169 -15.18 2.19 4.13
C SER A 169 -15.24 3.52 3.37
N LEU A 170 -14.76 4.62 3.98
CA LEU A 170 -14.70 5.91 3.30
C LEU A 170 -13.70 5.87 2.13
N ARG A 171 -12.60 5.11 2.24
CA ARG A 171 -11.59 5.01 1.19
C ARG A 171 -12.15 4.41 -0.10
N SER A 172 -12.94 3.34 0.01
CA SER A 172 -13.56 2.71 -1.17
C SER A 172 -14.60 3.61 -1.84
N ARG A 173 -15.22 4.53 -1.09
CA ARG A 173 -16.16 5.52 -1.61
C ARG A 173 -15.49 6.76 -2.20
N CYS A 174 -14.42 7.26 -1.60
CA CYS A 174 -13.84 8.55 -1.99
C CYS A 174 -12.58 8.44 -2.86
N ASN A 175 -11.73 7.44 -2.66
CA ASN A 175 -10.45 7.41 -3.35
C ASN A 175 -10.63 7.26 -4.86
N GLY A 176 -9.85 8.02 -5.64
CA GLY A 176 -9.94 8.02 -7.10
C GLY A 176 -11.01 8.92 -7.69
N ARG A 177 -11.82 9.60 -6.86
CA ARG A 177 -12.83 10.54 -7.32
C ARG A 177 -12.31 11.97 -7.28
N LYS A 178 -12.84 12.85 -8.14
CA LYS A 178 -12.58 14.30 -8.06
C LYS A 178 -13.33 14.97 -6.91
N SER A 179 -14.49 14.43 -6.55
CA SER A 179 -15.34 14.92 -5.47
C SER A 179 -15.90 13.74 -4.68
N CYS A 180 -16.00 13.89 -3.36
CA CYS A 180 -16.63 12.91 -2.48
C CYS A 180 -17.46 13.60 -1.40
N GLN A 181 -18.72 13.18 -1.26
CA GLN A 181 -19.59 13.61 -0.18
C GLN A 181 -19.26 12.85 1.10
N LEU A 182 -19.04 13.60 2.18
CA LEU A 182 -18.80 13.10 3.52
C LEU A 182 -20.11 13.21 4.31
N ASN A 183 -20.65 12.08 4.74
CA ASN A 183 -21.86 12.02 5.56
C ASN A 183 -21.50 11.49 6.95
N ALA A 184 -21.57 12.35 7.98
CA ALA A 184 -21.16 12.02 9.34
C ALA A 184 -22.34 11.50 10.17
N SER A 185 -22.71 10.23 9.99
CA SER A 185 -23.91 9.64 10.61
C SER A 185 -23.67 8.22 11.14
N ASN A 186 -24.35 7.89 12.24
CA ASN A 186 -24.46 6.54 12.79
C ASN A 186 -25.02 5.53 11.77
N SER A 187 -25.88 5.96 10.84
CA SER A 187 -26.39 5.08 9.78
C SER A 187 -25.32 4.65 8.78
N VAL A 188 -24.20 5.38 8.69
CA VAL A 188 -23.10 5.10 7.76
C VAL A 188 -21.97 4.32 8.43
N TYR A 189 -21.64 4.65 9.68
CA TYR A 189 -20.44 4.13 10.35
C TYR A 189 -20.72 3.33 11.62
N THR A 190 -21.99 3.10 11.97
CA THR A 190 -22.45 2.66 13.30
C THR A 190 -22.08 3.65 14.40
N ASP A 191 -22.70 3.57 15.60
CA ASP A 191 -22.31 4.43 16.72
C ASP A 191 -21.13 3.80 17.48
N PRO A 192 -19.91 4.34 17.37
CA PRO A 192 -18.75 3.84 18.12
C PRO A 192 -18.76 4.19 19.61
N CYS A 193 -19.55 5.17 20.06
CA CYS A 193 -19.54 5.66 21.44
C CYS A 193 -20.87 6.33 21.82
N ASN A 194 -21.82 5.51 22.29
CA ASN A 194 -23.14 5.98 22.72
C ASN A 194 -23.07 7.14 23.72
N GLY A 195 -23.85 8.18 23.48
CA GLY A 195 -23.92 9.36 24.36
C GLY A 195 -22.77 10.36 24.21
N VAL A 196 -21.81 10.10 23.31
CA VAL A 196 -20.77 11.05 22.91
C VAL A 196 -21.09 11.58 21.51
N ILE A 197 -21.10 12.91 21.38
CA ILE A 197 -21.29 13.56 20.08
C ILE A 197 -20.05 13.35 19.22
N LYS A 198 -20.20 13.00 17.95
CA LYS A 198 -19.11 12.59 17.07
C LYS A 198 -18.85 13.64 15.98
N TYR A 199 -17.77 13.45 15.25
CA TYR A 199 -17.48 14.11 13.99
C TYR A 199 -16.75 13.13 13.08
N LEU A 200 -16.97 13.26 11.77
CA LEU A 200 -16.16 12.60 10.76
C LEU A 200 -14.98 13.51 10.43
N GLU A 201 -13.79 13.01 10.72
CA GLU A 201 -12.54 13.66 10.35
C GLU A 201 -11.86 12.86 9.24
N VAL A 202 -11.37 13.54 8.20
CA VAL A 202 -10.76 12.93 7.02
C VAL A 202 -9.46 13.67 6.68
N MET A 203 -8.35 12.92 6.63
CA MET A 203 -7.09 13.37 6.06
C MET A 203 -6.97 12.85 4.63
N TYR A 204 -6.81 13.74 3.67
CA TYR A 204 -6.71 13.36 2.26
C TYR A 204 -5.77 14.27 1.49
N SER A 205 -5.11 13.76 0.45
CA SER A 205 -4.44 14.59 -0.56
C SER A 205 -5.23 14.57 -1.87
N CYS A 206 -4.95 15.58 -2.68
CA CYS A 206 -5.32 15.56 -4.10
C CYS A 206 -4.11 15.09 -4.86
N TYR A 207 -4.18 13.84 -5.30
CA TYR A 207 -3.13 13.20 -6.06
C TYR A 207 -3.34 13.48 -7.54
N PHE A 208 -2.36 14.12 -8.17
CA PHE A 208 -2.34 14.28 -9.61
C PHE A 208 -1.68 13.02 -10.19
N LEU A 209 -2.41 12.25 -11.00
CA LEU A 209 -1.81 11.23 -11.87
C LEU A 209 -0.95 11.96 -12.91
N VAL A 210 0.24 12.42 -12.52
CA VAL A 210 1.13 13.15 -13.41
C VAL A 210 1.70 12.15 -14.43
N PHE A 211 1.07 12.10 -15.60
CA PHE A 211 1.71 11.60 -16.82
C PHE A 211 1.92 12.73 -17.84
N LYS A 212 1.44 13.96 -17.55
CA LYS A 212 1.48 15.10 -18.49
C LYS A 212 2.87 15.56 -18.92
N HIS A 213 3.95 15.21 -18.21
CA HIS A 213 5.33 15.59 -18.57
C HIS A 213 6.22 14.46 -19.09
N ILE A 214 5.72 13.22 -19.28
CA ILE A 214 6.53 12.13 -19.85
C ILE A 214 6.63 12.22 -21.39
N ASN A 215 5.92 13.16 -22.01
CA ASN A 215 5.87 13.31 -23.47
C ASN A 215 7.07 14.03 -24.12
N MET A 216 8.20 14.24 -23.43
CA MET A 216 9.44 14.74 -24.06
C MET A 216 10.72 14.02 -23.62
N LEU A 217 10.64 12.74 -23.25
CA LEU A 217 11.85 11.94 -23.07
C LEU A 217 11.76 10.62 -23.85
N PRO A 218 12.83 10.24 -24.58
CA PRO A 218 12.85 9.05 -25.43
C PRO A 218 12.61 7.80 -24.58
N GLN A 219 12.18 6.71 -25.23
CA GLN A 219 11.64 5.46 -24.67
C GLN A 219 12.57 4.66 -23.71
N ASN A 220 13.58 5.27 -23.10
CA ASN A 220 14.55 4.65 -22.20
C ASN A 220 14.77 5.42 -20.86
N LEU A 221 13.82 6.23 -20.39
CA LEU A 221 13.89 6.78 -19.03
C LEU A 221 12.91 6.06 -18.08
N ASN A 222 13.54 5.28 -17.22
CA ASN A 222 13.08 4.19 -16.36
C ASN A 222 12.05 4.57 -15.28
N LEU A 223 11.43 3.51 -14.72
CA LEU A 223 10.67 3.40 -13.45
C LEU A 223 11.04 4.44 -12.37
N ILE A 224 12.32 4.81 -12.32
CA ILE A 224 12.96 5.92 -11.60
C ILE A 224 12.18 7.24 -11.61
N SER A 225 11.76 7.74 -12.78
CA SER A 225 11.05 9.03 -12.89
C SER A 225 9.62 8.95 -12.34
N LEU A 226 9.00 7.77 -12.41
CA LEU A 226 7.69 7.48 -11.81
C LEU A 226 7.81 7.34 -10.28
N LEU A 227 8.89 6.70 -9.79
CA LEU A 227 9.23 6.55 -8.38
C LEU A 227 9.48 7.89 -7.69
N ILE A 228 10.30 8.78 -8.26
CA ILE A 228 10.56 10.14 -7.73
C ILE A 228 9.25 10.94 -7.58
N LEU A 229 8.31 10.76 -8.52
CA LEU A 229 7.04 11.47 -8.55
C LEU A 229 6.01 10.92 -7.56
N LEU A 230 5.99 9.60 -7.36
CA LEU A 230 5.15 8.94 -6.36
C LEU A 230 5.65 9.24 -4.93
N CYS A 231 6.97 9.36 -4.75
CA CYS A 231 7.62 9.67 -3.47
C CYS A 231 7.27 11.09 -2.98
N ARG A 232 7.24 12.09 -3.87
CA ARG A 232 6.84 13.47 -3.51
C ARG A 232 5.35 13.66 -3.21
N GLN A 233 4.50 12.69 -3.53
CA GLN A 233 3.04 12.81 -3.45
C GLN A 233 2.42 11.97 -2.33
N GLY A 234 3.25 11.38 -1.45
CA GLY A 234 2.81 10.65 -0.27
C GLY A 234 1.95 9.43 -0.60
N VAL A 235 2.15 8.75 -1.73
CA VAL A 235 1.37 7.54 -2.02
C VAL A 235 1.88 6.41 -1.11
N ASP A 236 1.00 5.91 -0.24
CA ASP A 236 1.29 4.88 0.78
C ASP A 236 1.78 3.58 0.11
N THR A 237 3.10 3.45 -0.02
CA THR A 237 3.78 2.23 -0.48
C THR A 237 3.67 1.18 0.60
N LYS A 238 2.88 0.15 0.32
CA LYS A 238 2.82 -1.02 1.17
C LYS A 238 4.00 -1.91 0.85
N ARG A 239 4.73 -2.32 1.89
CA ARG A 239 5.79 -3.33 1.80
C ARG A 239 5.34 -4.60 2.48
N TYR A 240 5.65 -5.74 1.87
CA TYR A 240 5.40 -7.05 2.44
C TYR A 240 6.55 -7.97 2.08
N PHE A 241 6.99 -8.81 3.01
CA PHE A 241 7.97 -9.86 2.71
C PHE A 241 7.52 -11.22 3.24
N SER A 242 8.02 -12.29 2.63
CA SER A 242 7.84 -13.65 3.12
C SER A 242 9.11 -14.47 2.89
N CYS A 243 9.49 -15.28 3.87
CA CYS A 243 10.66 -16.15 3.77
C CYS A 243 10.48 -17.22 2.70
N GLU A 244 11.59 -17.76 2.19
CA GLU A 244 11.58 -18.89 1.26
C GLU A 244 10.73 -20.06 1.81
N GLY A 245 9.82 -20.57 0.97
CA GLY A 245 8.79 -21.55 1.35
C GLY A 245 7.45 -20.94 1.78
N GLY A 246 7.41 -19.64 2.10
CA GLY A 246 6.20 -18.90 2.44
C GLY A 246 5.42 -18.38 1.22
N SER A 247 4.51 -17.44 1.46
CA SER A 247 3.75 -16.75 0.42
C SER A 247 3.53 -15.28 0.79
N VAL A 248 3.51 -14.42 -0.22
CA VAL A 248 3.25 -12.98 -0.09
C VAL A 248 1.81 -12.67 -0.50
N PRO A 249 0.88 -12.48 0.45
CA PRO A 249 -0.46 -11.98 0.19
C PRO A 249 -0.46 -10.46 0.03
N LEU A 250 -0.77 -9.97 -1.16
CA LEU A 250 -1.01 -8.56 -1.44
C LEU A 250 -2.50 -8.28 -1.49
N SER A 251 -2.94 -7.20 -0.85
CA SER A 251 -4.34 -6.79 -0.89
C SER A 251 -4.54 -5.27 -0.91
N CYS A 252 -5.60 -4.86 -1.60
CA CYS A 252 -6.07 -3.49 -1.70
C CYS A 252 -7.55 -3.42 -1.33
N ASP A 253 -7.83 -2.74 -0.21
CA ASP A 253 -9.20 -2.43 0.21
C ASP A 253 -9.91 -1.47 -0.75
N TRP A 254 -9.12 -0.71 -1.52
CA TRP A 254 -9.57 0.25 -2.52
C TRP A 254 -8.60 0.27 -3.71
N GLY A 255 -9.11 0.57 -4.91
CA GLY A 255 -8.30 0.56 -6.12
C GLY A 255 -7.80 -0.85 -6.49
N TYR A 256 -6.64 -0.90 -7.13
CA TYR A 256 -6.02 -2.12 -7.63
C TYR A 256 -4.52 -2.13 -7.37
N ILE A 257 -3.98 -3.33 -7.19
CA ILE A 257 -2.55 -3.53 -6.95
C ILE A 257 -1.75 -3.05 -8.16
N LYS A 258 -0.70 -2.28 -7.90
CA LYS A 258 0.40 -2.02 -8.80
C LYS A 258 1.70 -2.33 -8.08
N VAL A 259 2.39 -3.38 -8.50
CA VAL A 259 3.70 -3.73 -7.97
C VAL A 259 4.73 -2.70 -8.44
N ILE A 260 5.57 -2.25 -7.51
CA ILE A 260 6.60 -1.21 -7.73
C ILE A 260 7.98 -1.84 -7.72
N THR A 261 8.28 -2.64 -6.69
CA THR A 261 9.52 -3.39 -6.57
C THR A 261 9.21 -4.81 -6.12
N ALA A 262 10.04 -5.76 -6.53
CA ALA A 262 10.04 -7.09 -5.98
C ALA A 262 11.44 -7.69 -6.09
N ASN A 263 11.89 -8.39 -5.06
CA ASN A 263 13.12 -9.17 -5.06
C ASN A 263 12.88 -10.50 -4.35
N TYR A 264 13.09 -11.61 -5.05
CA TYR A 264 13.25 -12.91 -4.42
C TYR A 264 14.74 -13.19 -4.26
N GLY A 265 15.27 -13.01 -3.05
CA GLY A 265 16.71 -13.02 -2.82
C GLY A 265 17.05 -12.75 -1.36
N ARG A 266 18.16 -12.07 -1.10
CA ARG A 266 18.54 -11.62 0.24
C ARG A 266 19.35 -10.33 0.12
N THR A 267 18.94 -9.31 0.88
CA THR A 267 19.52 -7.97 0.90
C THR A 267 20.05 -7.57 2.28
N ASP A 268 19.84 -8.40 3.29
CA ASP A 268 20.31 -8.18 4.66
C ASP A 268 20.47 -9.51 5.44
N HIS A 269 21.20 -9.46 6.55
CA HIS A 269 21.51 -10.64 7.38
C HIS A 269 20.41 -11.02 8.38
N THR A 270 19.41 -10.16 8.60
CA THR A 270 18.46 -10.25 9.71
C THR A 270 17.09 -10.80 9.31
N THR A 271 16.60 -10.43 8.12
CA THR A 271 15.32 -10.87 7.58
C THR A 271 15.35 -12.37 7.34
N CYS A 272 14.36 -13.10 7.86
CA CYS A 272 14.27 -14.54 7.70
C CYS A 272 15.53 -15.30 8.15
N SER A 273 16.11 -14.90 9.31
CA SER A 273 17.37 -15.46 9.85
C SER A 273 17.19 -16.57 10.88
N THR A 274 16.00 -16.72 11.48
CA THR A 274 15.74 -17.71 12.54
C THR A 274 16.09 -19.13 12.10
N GLY A 275 16.97 -19.79 12.86
CA GLY A 275 17.38 -21.19 12.61
C GLY A 275 18.25 -21.39 11.37
N ARG A 276 18.84 -20.32 10.81
CA ARG A 276 19.71 -20.38 9.62
C ARG A 276 21.19 -20.26 10.00
N SER A 277 22.04 -20.94 9.24
CA SER A 277 23.50 -20.88 9.46
C SER A 277 24.10 -19.58 8.93
N PHE A 278 25.28 -19.21 9.43
CA PHE A 278 26.01 -18.04 8.93
C PHE A 278 26.22 -18.08 7.41
N HIS A 279 26.57 -19.25 6.86
CA HIS A 279 26.75 -19.43 5.42
C HIS A 279 25.47 -19.06 4.64
N GLN A 280 24.30 -19.49 5.11
CA GLN A 280 23.00 -19.20 4.47
C GLN A 280 22.58 -17.72 4.53
N LEU A 281 23.17 -16.94 5.44
CA LEU A 281 22.85 -15.52 5.65
C LEU A 281 23.92 -14.58 5.08
N SER A 282 25.08 -15.11 4.69
CA SER A 282 26.26 -14.32 4.31
C SER A 282 26.08 -13.52 3.02
N ASN A 283 25.42 -14.10 2.01
CA ASN A 283 25.20 -13.44 0.74
C ASN A 283 23.97 -12.51 0.81
N VAL A 284 24.25 -11.22 1.02
CA VAL A 284 23.26 -10.13 1.04
C VAL A 284 23.24 -9.31 -0.26
N ASP A 285 24.03 -9.71 -1.25
CA ASP A 285 23.98 -9.17 -2.60
C ASP A 285 23.23 -10.13 -3.52
N CYS A 286 22.14 -10.70 -3.02
CA CYS A 286 21.35 -11.68 -3.75
C CYS A 286 20.05 -11.07 -4.28
N PHE A 287 20.02 -10.91 -5.61
CA PHE A 287 18.91 -10.28 -6.31
C PHE A 287 18.42 -11.14 -7.48
N GLN A 288 17.10 -11.22 -7.65
CA GLN A 288 16.47 -11.79 -8.83
C GLN A 288 15.80 -10.69 -9.65
N GLU A 289 16.42 -10.30 -10.76
CA GLU A 289 15.97 -9.21 -11.62
C GLU A 289 14.56 -9.45 -12.21
N THR A 290 14.19 -10.71 -12.40
CA THR A 290 12.89 -11.07 -12.99
C THR A 290 11.74 -11.06 -11.98
N SER A 291 12.01 -10.91 -10.68
CA SER A 291 10.99 -10.94 -9.63
C SER A 291 9.89 -9.89 -9.83
N ILE A 292 10.23 -8.68 -10.25
CA ILE A 292 9.25 -7.63 -10.54
C ILE A 292 8.31 -8.04 -11.68
N THR A 293 8.81 -8.66 -12.74
CA THR A 293 8.02 -9.11 -13.88
C THR A 293 7.04 -10.21 -13.46
N VAL A 294 7.51 -11.18 -12.67
CA VAL A 294 6.67 -12.26 -12.13
C VAL A 294 5.58 -11.69 -11.23
N MET A 295 5.94 -10.80 -10.30
CA MET A 295 4.98 -10.18 -9.38
C MET A 295 3.97 -9.28 -10.11
N SER A 296 4.41 -8.44 -11.04
CA SER A 296 3.49 -7.61 -11.85
C SER A 296 2.55 -8.46 -12.70
N LYS A 297 3.04 -9.52 -13.36
CA LYS A 297 2.20 -10.44 -14.13
C LYS A 297 1.11 -11.07 -13.26
N ARG A 298 1.48 -11.55 -12.06
CA ARG A 298 0.57 -12.24 -11.14
C ARG A 298 -0.38 -11.28 -10.44
N CYS A 299 0.06 -10.09 -10.03
CA CYS A 299 -0.68 -9.25 -9.09
C CYS A 299 -1.21 -7.92 -9.63
N ASP A 300 -0.59 -7.31 -10.65
CA ASP A 300 -1.07 -6.01 -11.16
C ASP A 300 -2.53 -6.14 -11.59
N GLY A 301 -3.37 -5.19 -11.20
CA GLY A 301 -4.79 -5.15 -11.57
C GLY A 301 -5.73 -6.07 -10.82
N ARG A 302 -5.22 -6.79 -9.83
CA ARG A 302 -6.05 -7.52 -8.88
C ARG A 302 -6.32 -6.69 -7.64
N LYS A 303 -7.43 -6.99 -6.95
CA LYS A 303 -7.68 -6.48 -5.59
C LYS A 303 -6.92 -7.26 -4.53
N SER A 304 -6.69 -8.55 -4.80
CA SER A 304 -5.94 -9.46 -3.95
C SER A 304 -5.13 -10.42 -4.81
N CYS A 305 -3.93 -10.77 -4.35
CA CYS A 305 -2.99 -11.68 -5.00
C CYS A 305 -2.19 -12.42 -3.93
N SER A 306 -1.84 -13.68 -4.15
CA SER A 306 -0.89 -14.39 -3.29
C SER A 306 0.13 -15.10 -4.18
N VAL A 307 1.41 -14.87 -3.92
CA VAL A 307 2.51 -15.48 -4.70
C VAL A 307 3.46 -16.22 -3.76
N PRO A 308 3.73 -17.52 -4.00
CA PRO A 308 4.63 -18.30 -3.16
C PRO A 308 6.09 -17.94 -3.43
N ALA A 309 6.88 -17.82 -2.35
CA ALA A 309 8.29 -17.45 -2.38
C ALA A 309 9.17 -18.69 -2.62
N LEU A 310 9.17 -19.19 -3.86
CA LEU A 310 9.82 -20.45 -4.25
C LEU A 310 10.75 -20.29 -5.45
N ASN A 311 11.84 -21.08 -5.46
CA ASN A 311 12.73 -21.24 -6.60
C ASN A 311 11.99 -21.67 -7.88
N SER A 312 10.93 -22.46 -7.78
CA SER A 312 10.12 -22.87 -8.94
C SER A 312 9.34 -21.73 -9.59
N VAL A 313 9.15 -20.61 -8.87
CA VAL A 313 8.41 -19.43 -9.36
C VAL A 313 9.35 -18.35 -9.88
N PHE A 314 10.48 -18.14 -9.21
CA PHE A 314 11.39 -17.02 -9.46
C PHE A 314 12.78 -17.45 -9.95
N SER A 315 13.05 -18.75 -10.05
CA SER A 315 14.41 -19.32 -10.16
C SER A 315 15.27 -19.03 -8.93
N ASP A 316 16.38 -19.76 -8.77
CA ASP A 316 17.30 -19.54 -7.65
C ASP A 316 18.44 -18.58 -8.06
N PRO A 317 18.44 -17.33 -7.57
CA PRO A 317 19.51 -16.37 -7.86
C PRO A 317 20.81 -16.63 -7.07
N CYS A 318 20.77 -17.37 -5.96
CA CYS A 318 21.91 -17.54 -5.08
C CYS A 318 21.83 -18.87 -4.30
N VAL A 319 22.22 -19.96 -4.97
CA VAL A 319 22.19 -21.32 -4.42
C VAL A 319 22.93 -21.39 -3.07
N GLY A 320 22.33 -22.04 -2.08
CA GLY A 320 22.88 -22.18 -0.73
C GLY A 320 22.62 -20.99 0.21
N THR A 321 22.04 -19.90 -0.30
CA THR A 321 21.58 -18.76 0.50
C THR A 321 20.09 -18.90 0.78
N HIS A 322 19.68 -18.67 2.04
CA HIS A 322 18.26 -18.69 2.40
C HIS A 322 17.61 -17.37 1.98
N LYS A 323 16.64 -17.40 1.08
CA LYS A 323 16.06 -16.20 0.45
C LYS A 323 14.77 -15.75 1.15
N TYR A 324 14.28 -14.60 0.73
CA TYR A 324 12.93 -14.10 1.00
C TYR A 324 12.43 -13.31 -0.22
N LEU A 325 11.12 -13.32 -0.41
CA LEU A 325 10.46 -12.47 -1.39
C LEU A 325 10.05 -11.17 -0.70
N ASP A 326 10.66 -10.05 -1.06
CA ASP A 326 10.33 -8.71 -0.60
C ASP A 326 9.66 -7.92 -1.72
N VAL A 327 8.50 -7.33 -1.45
CA VAL A 327 7.64 -6.71 -2.46
C VAL A 327 7.11 -5.38 -1.93
N SER A 328 7.25 -4.34 -2.74
CA SER A 328 6.56 -3.06 -2.51
C SER A 328 5.50 -2.83 -3.59
N TYR A 329 4.30 -2.42 -3.17
CA TYR A 329 3.18 -2.19 -4.06
C TYR A 329 2.33 -0.99 -3.64
N LEU A 330 1.56 -0.50 -4.61
CA LEU A 330 0.58 0.57 -4.43
C LEU A 330 -0.82 0.05 -4.67
N CYS A 331 -1.78 0.65 -3.95
CA CYS A 331 -3.19 0.57 -4.30
C CYS A 331 -3.56 1.81 -5.09
N LEU A 332 -3.68 1.66 -6.41
CA LEU A 332 -3.93 2.79 -7.30
C LEU A 332 -5.41 2.83 -7.71
N PRO A 333 -6.01 4.03 -7.79
CA PRO A 333 -7.43 4.20 -8.13
C PRO A 333 -7.69 4.04 -9.63
N PHE A 334 -7.10 3.03 -10.25
CA PHE A 334 -7.29 2.76 -11.67
C PHE A 334 -8.71 2.31 -11.94
N ARG A 335 -9.25 2.73 -13.08
CA ARG A 335 -10.45 2.12 -13.66
C ARG A 335 -10.06 0.81 -14.30
N LYS A 336 -10.92 -0.19 -14.16
CA LYS A 336 -10.74 -1.52 -14.76
C LYS A 336 -11.86 -1.76 -15.76
N SER A 337 -11.51 -2.10 -17.00
CA SER A 337 -12.43 -2.64 -18.00
C SER A 337 -12.06 -4.08 -18.30
N VAL A 338 -13.07 -4.92 -18.48
CA VAL A 338 -12.91 -6.31 -18.91
C VAL A 338 -13.80 -6.51 -20.13
N THR A 339 -13.24 -7.11 -21.18
CA THR A 339 -13.96 -7.43 -22.42
C THR A 339 -13.64 -8.87 -22.79
N CYS A 340 -14.65 -9.73 -22.83
CA CYS A 340 -14.47 -11.14 -23.15
C CYS A 340 -14.07 -11.33 -24.61
N GLU A 341 -13.34 -12.41 -24.93
CA GLU A 341 -12.97 -12.73 -26.31
C GLU A 341 -14.18 -12.71 -27.26
N GLY A 342 -13.99 -12.16 -28.46
CA GLY A 342 -15.03 -11.94 -29.46
C GLY A 342 -15.92 -10.72 -29.19
N SER A 343 -15.84 -10.09 -28.02
CA SER A 343 -16.65 -8.93 -27.66
C SER A 343 -15.90 -7.60 -27.84
N GLN A 344 -16.67 -6.52 -27.79
CA GLN A 344 -16.16 -5.15 -27.82
C GLN A 344 -16.70 -4.37 -26.62
N SER A 345 -15.93 -3.40 -26.12
CA SER A 345 -16.38 -2.44 -25.12
C SER A 345 -15.87 -1.03 -25.43
N LEU A 346 -16.44 -0.02 -24.77
CA LEU A 346 -16.00 1.36 -24.88
C LEU A 346 -15.49 1.82 -23.52
N ILE A 347 -14.28 2.37 -23.48
CA ILE A 347 -13.81 3.17 -22.35
C ILE A 347 -13.95 4.65 -22.71
N ASP A 348 -14.49 5.45 -21.78
CA ASP A 348 -14.72 6.88 -21.98
C ASP A 348 -14.36 7.68 -20.71
N CYS A 349 -13.78 8.85 -20.96
CA CYS A 349 -13.30 9.78 -19.94
C CYS A 349 -14.06 11.11 -19.94
N GLY A 350 -15.04 11.30 -20.82
CA GLY A 350 -15.86 12.52 -20.89
C GLY A 350 -14.99 13.77 -21.11
N ASN A 351 -14.81 14.57 -20.06
CA ASN A 351 -14.01 15.79 -20.10
C ASN A 351 -12.49 15.56 -19.99
N GLY A 352 -12.06 14.36 -19.61
CA GLY A 352 -10.65 13.98 -19.53
C GLY A 352 -10.19 13.14 -20.73
N VAL A 353 -8.93 12.73 -20.71
CA VAL A 353 -8.37 11.81 -21.72
C VAL A 353 -7.91 10.50 -21.09
N ILE A 354 -7.94 9.44 -21.89
CA ILE A 354 -7.56 8.08 -21.48
C ILE A 354 -6.04 8.00 -21.32
N TRP A 355 -5.62 7.31 -20.26
CA TRP A 355 -4.23 6.88 -20.08
C TRP A 355 -4.18 5.42 -19.61
N ILE A 356 -3.66 4.53 -20.47
CA ILE A 356 -3.53 3.09 -20.21
C ILE A 356 -2.30 2.81 -19.32
N HIS A 357 -2.53 2.14 -18.19
CA HIS A 357 -1.47 1.71 -17.26
C HIS A 357 -1.01 0.29 -17.51
N HIS A 358 -1.95 -0.59 -17.74
CA HIS A 358 -1.73 -2.02 -17.96
C HIS A 358 -2.85 -2.56 -18.85
N ALA A 359 -2.50 -3.47 -19.75
CA ALA A 359 -3.47 -4.28 -20.45
C ALA A 359 -2.93 -5.67 -20.69
N ASN A 360 -3.82 -6.66 -20.62
CA ASN A 360 -3.54 -8.06 -20.89
C ASN A 360 -4.68 -8.67 -21.70
N TYR A 361 -4.36 -9.29 -22.84
CA TYR A 361 -5.29 -10.14 -23.57
C TYR A 361 -4.93 -11.59 -23.31
N GLY A 362 -5.70 -12.29 -22.49
CA GLY A 362 -5.36 -13.63 -22.04
C GLY A 362 -6.36 -14.14 -21.03
N ARG A 363 -5.92 -14.98 -20.11
CA ARG A 363 -6.73 -15.42 -18.97
C ARG A 363 -5.84 -15.55 -17.75
N ARG A 364 -6.19 -14.80 -16.69
CA ARG A 364 -5.45 -14.76 -15.42
C ARG A 364 -6.22 -15.38 -14.25
N ASP A 365 -7.47 -15.78 -14.48
CA ASP A 365 -8.33 -16.46 -13.53
C ASP A 365 -9.48 -17.20 -14.25
N LEU A 366 -10.13 -18.12 -13.54
CA LEU A 366 -11.17 -18.99 -14.10
C LEU A 366 -12.58 -18.37 -14.03
N VAL A 367 -12.75 -17.28 -13.30
CA VAL A 367 -14.08 -16.72 -12.97
C VAL A 367 -14.45 -15.56 -13.91
N THR A 368 -13.47 -14.76 -14.32
CA THR A 368 -13.65 -13.64 -15.23
C THR A 368 -13.96 -14.14 -16.64
N CYS A 369 -15.02 -13.60 -17.24
CA CYS A 369 -15.57 -14.08 -18.53
C CYS A 369 -15.78 -15.61 -18.52
N PRO A 370 -16.79 -16.10 -17.77
CA PRO A 370 -17.09 -17.54 -17.66
C PRO A 370 -17.31 -18.17 -19.04
N HIS A 371 -16.63 -19.28 -19.30
CA HIS A 371 -16.72 -20.00 -20.57
C HIS A 371 -16.26 -21.46 -20.42
N LYS A 372 -16.73 -22.37 -21.28
CA LYS A 372 -16.34 -23.79 -21.23
C LYS A 372 -14.83 -24.01 -21.39
N LEU A 373 -14.19 -23.16 -22.18
CA LEU A 373 -12.74 -23.16 -22.42
C LEU A 373 -11.95 -22.28 -21.42
N ALA A 374 -12.54 -21.92 -20.28
CA ALA A 374 -11.81 -21.26 -19.19
C ALA A 374 -11.03 -22.29 -18.36
N THR A 375 -10.04 -22.95 -18.98
CA THR A 375 -9.35 -24.12 -18.42
C THR A 375 -8.04 -23.80 -17.72
N SER A 376 -7.40 -22.68 -18.04
CA SER A 376 -6.10 -22.28 -17.46
C SER A 376 -6.02 -20.78 -17.17
N PRO A 377 -5.54 -20.37 -15.98
CA PRO A 377 -5.26 -18.99 -15.63
C PRO A 377 -3.83 -18.53 -16.01
N ASP A 378 -3.06 -19.37 -16.69
CA ASP A 378 -1.65 -19.10 -17.03
C ASP A 378 -1.47 -18.53 -18.44
N CYS A 379 -2.48 -17.82 -18.94
CA CYS A 379 -2.42 -17.17 -20.23
C CYS A 379 -2.22 -15.66 -20.09
N TYR A 380 -1.00 -15.20 -20.35
CA TYR A 380 -0.63 -13.80 -20.23
C TYR A 380 0.00 -13.29 -21.51
N SER A 381 -0.64 -12.29 -22.13
CA SER A 381 -0.13 -11.55 -23.28
C SER A 381 -0.29 -10.06 -23.02
N PRO A 382 0.80 -9.37 -22.64
CA PRO A 382 0.72 -7.96 -22.31
C PRO A 382 0.45 -7.12 -23.55
N GLN A 383 -0.67 -6.40 -23.55
CA GLN A 383 -1.10 -5.54 -24.67
C GLN A 383 -1.00 -4.05 -24.35
N THR A 384 -0.32 -3.70 -23.26
CA THR A 384 -0.18 -2.31 -22.77
C THR A 384 0.36 -1.38 -23.84
N ARG A 385 1.43 -1.75 -24.55
CA ARG A 385 2.04 -0.90 -25.60
C ARG A 385 1.08 -0.67 -26.77
N SER A 386 0.41 -1.73 -27.22
CA SER A 386 -0.58 -1.67 -28.31
C SER A 386 -1.72 -0.72 -27.95
N LEU A 387 -2.37 -0.92 -26.80
CA LEU A 387 -3.48 -0.06 -26.38
C LEU A 387 -3.06 1.37 -26.03
N ARG A 388 -1.84 1.59 -25.52
CA ARG A 388 -1.34 2.97 -25.35
C ARG A 388 -1.28 3.70 -26.67
N SER A 389 -0.78 3.05 -27.72
CA SER A 389 -0.67 3.66 -29.05
C SER A 389 -2.03 4.01 -29.67
N SER A 390 -3.07 3.22 -29.38
CA SER A 390 -4.39 3.40 -29.96
C SER A 390 -5.37 4.21 -29.10
N CYS A 391 -5.20 4.24 -27.77
CA CYS A 391 -6.16 4.86 -26.84
C CYS A 391 -5.64 6.08 -26.08
N ASN A 392 -4.34 6.21 -25.80
CA ASN A 392 -3.87 7.31 -24.95
C ASN A 392 -4.16 8.67 -25.59
N GLY A 393 -4.58 9.64 -24.78
CA GLY A 393 -4.88 11.01 -25.24
C GLY A 393 -6.26 11.17 -25.89
N LYS A 394 -7.00 10.09 -26.15
CA LYS A 394 -8.39 10.15 -26.65
C LYS A 394 -9.37 10.30 -25.49
N LYS A 395 -10.53 10.91 -25.75
CA LYS A 395 -11.64 10.95 -24.77
C LYS A 395 -12.30 9.58 -24.59
N SER A 396 -12.53 8.89 -25.70
CA SER A 396 -13.07 7.54 -25.75
C SER A 396 -12.21 6.61 -26.61
N CYS A 397 -12.21 5.32 -26.29
CA CYS A 397 -11.51 4.29 -27.06
C CYS A 397 -12.30 2.99 -27.04
N GLN A 398 -12.51 2.41 -28.23
CA GLN A 398 -13.12 1.09 -28.36
C GLN A 398 -12.08 0.01 -28.12
N LEU A 399 -12.42 -0.95 -27.28
CA LEU A 399 -11.60 -2.10 -26.92
C LEU A 399 -12.16 -3.33 -27.63
N ASN A 400 -11.38 -3.93 -28.51
CA ASN A 400 -11.75 -5.13 -29.26
C ASN A 400 -10.94 -6.32 -28.74
N ALA A 401 -11.60 -7.28 -28.11
CA ALA A 401 -10.93 -8.44 -27.51
C ALA A 401 -10.88 -9.61 -28.52
N SER A 402 -9.91 -9.59 -29.43
CA SER A 402 -9.77 -10.67 -30.41
C SER A 402 -8.31 -10.95 -30.79
N ASN A 403 -8.03 -12.19 -31.20
CA ASN A 403 -6.74 -12.59 -31.76
C ASN A 403 -6.32 -11.70 -32.94
N ALA A 404 -7.27 -11.30 -33.80
CA ALA A 404 -7.01 -10.41 -34.93
C ALA A 404 -6.55 -9.02 -34.49
N SER A 405 -7.17 -8.47 -33.44
CA SER A 405 -6.81 -7.15 -32.89
C SER A 405 -5.39 -7.12 -32.31
N PHE A 406 -4.91 -8.24 -31.78
CA PHE A 406 -3.58 -8.35 -31.16
C PHE A 406 -2.57 -9.12 -32.02
N ARG A 407 -2.97 -9.56 -33.21
CA ARG A 407 -2.15 -10.31 -34.19
C ARG A 407 -1.50 -11.57 -33.60
N SER A 408 -2.11 -12.16 -32.57
CA SER A 408 -1.61 -13.36 -31.90
C SER A 408 -2.72 -14.03 -31.10
N ASP A 409 -2.74 -15.36 -31.08
CA ASP A 409 -3.42 -16.13 -30.04
C ASP A 409 -2.39 -16.59 -29.00
N PRO A 410 -2.36 -15.98 -27.80
CA PRO A 410 -1.34 -16.32 -26.80
C PRO A 410 -1.56 -17.67 -26.12
N CYS A 411 -2.75 -18.25 -26.24
CA CYS A 411 -3.09 -19.53 -25.64
C CYS A 411 -4.24 -20.17 -26.43
N PRO A 412 -3.91 -20.98 -27.45
CA PRO A 412 -4.90 -21.76 -28.18
C PRO A 412 -5.76 -22.59 -27.22
N ASP A 413 -7.03 -22.75 -27.57
CA ASP A 413 -8.02 -23.54 -26.81
C ASP A 413 -8.35 -23.02 -25.40
N VAL A 414 -7.84 -21.83 -25.03
CA VAL A 414 -8.23 -21.11 -23.83
C VAL A 414 -9.03 -19.88 -24.23
N HIS A 415 -10.25 -19.76 -23.71
CA HIS A 415 -11.07 -18.56 -23.93
C HIS A 415 -10.47 -17.38 -23.18
N LYS A 416 -10.17 -16.28 -23.86
CA LYS A 416 -9.44 -15.14 -23.31
C LYS A 416 -10.39 -14.01 -22.91
N TYR A 417 -9.83 -12.99 -22.29
CA TYR A 417 -10.44 -11.70 -22.08
C TYR A 417 -9.37 -10.62 -22.15
N LEU A 418 -9.76 -9.45 -22.65
CA LEU A 418 -8.97 -8.25 -22.58
C LEU A 418 -9.28 -7.55 -21.25
N GLU A 419 -8.29 -7.45 -20.40
CA GLU A 419 -8.33 -6.67 -19.17
C GLU A 419 -7.52 -5.39 -19.39
N VAL A 420 -8.11 -4.24 -19.08
CA VAL A 420 -7.49 -2.92 -19.26
C VAL A 420 -7.60 -2.10 -17.99
N MET A 421 -6.45 -1.64 -17.50
CA MET A 421 -6.34 -0.68 -16.41
C MET A 421 -5.99 0.69 -16.96
N TYR A 422 -6.79 1.69 -16.63
CA TYR A 422 -6.62 3.02 -17.17
C TYR A 422 -7.04 4.10 -16.18
N SER A 423 -6.66 5.33 -16.49
CA SER A 423 -7.13 6.53 -15.80
C SER A 423 -7.70 7.52 -16.80
N CYS A 424 -8.53 8.42 -16.29
CA CYS A 424 -8.98 9.60 -17.00
C CYS A 424 -8.26 10.81 -16.40
N ILE A 425 -7.41 11.44 -17.19
CA ILE A 425 -6.56 12.57 -16.77
C ILE A 425 -7.07 13.91 -17.29
#